data_AF-A0A3D5JYZ5-F1
#
_entry.id   AF-A0A3D5JYZ5-F1
#
_cell.length_a   1.000
_cell.length_b   1.000
_cell.length_c   1.000
_cell.angle_alpha   90.00
_cell.angle_beta   90.00
_cell.angle_gamma   90.00
#
_symmetry.space_group_name_H-M   'P 1'
#
loop_
_entity.id
_entity.type
_entity.pdbx_description
1 polymer ?
#
loop_
_entity_poly.entity_id
_entity_poly.type
_entity_poly.pdbx_seq_one_letter_code
_entity_poly.pdbx_strand_id
1 'polypeptide(L)'
;MIRLILFATIALALAPLSQAQNQDSEFRKKCDALIVSKDFAKDDERLWQLFDAHWKYQMESSPESATWRGYPGQNGRWSDLSLKAINEGKATDRLTLNAILSISRAKLTKGNQLNYDLFRRNAEMAVEKQKFPGEFLVLNQMDGLPRDVPSMLEMMPAENVADYEDLLSRL
;
A
#
# COMPACT_ATOMS: atom_id res chain seq x y z
N MET A 1 -15.58 44.04 -30.97
CA MET A 1 -14.75 42.82 -31.04
C MET A 1 -13.67 42.90 -29.98
N ILE A 2 -13.85 42.26 -28.81
CA ILE A 2 -12.80 42.11 -27.79
C ILE A 2 -12.92 40.66 -27.31
N ARG A 3 -11.88 39.85 -27.54
CA ARG A 3 -11.82 38.43 -27.16
C ARG A 3 -11.40 38.32 -25.69
N LEU A 4 -12.24 37.71 -24.85
CA LEU A 4 -11.87 37.24 -23.52
C LEU A 4 -10.97 36.00 -23.67
N ILE A 5 -9.77 36.07 -23.12
CA ILE A 5 -8.88 34.91 -22.95
C ILE A 5 -9.18 34.32 -21.56
N LEU A 6 -9.81 33.15 -21.53
CA LEU A 6 -9.94 32.36 -20.30
C LEU A 6 -8.56 31.77 -19.96
N PHE A 7 -7.99 32.19 -18.84
CA PHE A 7 -6.89 31.47 -18.21
C PHE A 7 -7.43 30.18 -17.60
N ALA A 8 -7.28 29.06 -18.30
CA ALA A 8 -7.41 27.74 -17.69
C ALA A 8 -6.20 27.53 -16.77
N THR A 9 -6.40 27.73 -15.47
CA THR A 9 -5.47 27.30 -14.44
C THR A 9 -5.35 25.77 -14.50
N ILE A 10 -4.23 25.29 -15.05
CA ILE A 10 -3.81 23.91 -14.90
C ILE A 10 -3.42 23.74 -13.43
N ALA A 11 -4.32 23.20 -12.61
CA ALA A 11 -3.97 22.73 -11.29
C ALA A 11 -3.06 21.50 -11.48
N LEU A 12 -1.76 21.69 -11.29
CA LEU A 12 -0.79 20.60 -11.23
C LEU A 12 -1.27 19.60 -10.17
N ALA A 13 -1.51 18.35 -10.56
CA ALA A 13 -1.99 17.28 -9.71
C ALA A 13 -0.97 16.90 -8.63
N LEU A 14 -0.95 17.65 -7.51
CA LEU A 14 -0.29 17.26 -6.25
C LEU A 14 -1.14 16.28 -5.42
N ALA A 15 -2.32 15.90 -5.91
CA ALA A 15 -3.25 15.00 -5.24
C ALA A 15 -2.70 13.60 -4.91
N PRO A 16 -1.94 12.89 -5.78
CA PRO A 16 -1.60 11.49 -5.52
C PRO A 16 -0.64 11.31 -4.34
N LEU A 17 0.30 12.25 -4.15
CA LEU A 17 1.26 12.25 -3.04
C LEU A 17 0.58 12.51 -1.69
N SER A 18 -0.34 13.49 -1.65
CA SER A 18 -1.08 13.82 -0.42
C SER A 18 -1.98 12.67 0.02
N GLN A 19 -2.61 11.97 -0.94
CA GLN A 19 -3.47 10.83 -0.64
C GLN A 19 -2.69 9.65 -0.07
N ALA A 20 -1.54 9.29 -0.65
CA ALA A 20 -0.71 8.20 -0.14
C ALA A 20 -0.20 8.46 1.30
N GLN A 21 0.27 9.67 1.58
CA GLN A 21 0.75 10.07 2.91
C GLN A 21 -0.37 10.04 3.97
N ASN A 22 -1.61 10.38 3.58
CA ASN A 22 -2.76 10.35 4.48
C ASN A 22 -3.14 8.90 4.87
N GLN A 23 -3.12 7.96 3.92
CA GLN A 23 -3.46 6.56 4.21
C GLN A 23 -2.42 5.86 5.08
N ASP A 24 -1.13 6.13 4.88
CA ASP A 24 -0.08 5.63 5.76
C ASP A 24 -0.26 6.12 7.21
N SER A 25 -0.55 7.42 7.39
CA SER A 25 -0.84 7.99 8.70
C SER A 25 -2.05 7.32 9.37
N GLU A 26 -3.13 7.12 8.61
CA GLU A 26 -4.31 6.46 9.14
C GLU A 26 -4.03 5.01 9.54
N PHE A 27 -3.33 4.24 8.71
CA PHE A 27 -2.98 2.86 9.04
C PHE A 27 -2.12 2.76 10.31
N ARG A 28 -1.10 3.62 10.44
CA ARG A 28 -0.26 3.67 11.65
C ARG A 28 -1.07 3.92 12.92
N LYS A 29 -2.01 4.87 12.89
CA LYS A 29 -2.91 5.13 14.03
C LYS A 29 -3.72 3.89 14.42
N LYS A 30 -4.15 3.08 13.44
CA LYS A 30 -4.86 1.82 13.72
C LYS A 30 -3.93 0.80 14.35
N CYS A 31 -2.70 0.64 13.86
CA CYS A 31 -1.69 -0.21 14.50
C CYS A 31 -1.43 0.21 15.96
N ASP A 32 -1.23 1.50 16.22
CA ASP A 32 -1.02 2.01 17.57
C ASP A 32 -2.22 1.73 18.49
N ALA A 33 -3.45 1.97 18.01
CA ALA A 33 -4.67 1.66 18.75
C ALA A 33 -4.81 0.16 19.05
N LEU A 34 -4.44 -0.70 18.11
CA LEU A 34 -4.42 -2.15 18.30
C LEU A 34 -3.39 -2.55 19.36
N ILE A 35 -2.19 -1.98 19.35
CA ILE A 35 -1.15 -2.26 20.36
C ILE A 35 -1.63 -1.85 21.76
N VAL A 36 -2.23 -0.67 21.91
CA VAL A 36 -2.73 -0.17 23.20
C VAL A 36 -3.91 -0.99 23.73
N SER A 37 -4.75 -1.53 22.85
CA SER A 37 -5.96 -2.29 23.25
C SER A 37 -5.70 -3.75 23.68
N LYS A 38 -4.43 -4.18 23.78
CA LYS A 38 -4.05 -5.57 24.07
C LYS A 38 -4.67 -6.20 25.33
N ASP A 39 -4.97 -5.38 26.33
CA ASP A 39 -5.48 -5.82 27.63
C ASP A 39 -7.02 -5.75 27.72
N PHE A 40 -7.68 -5.13 26.73
CA PHE A 40 -9.12 -4.81 26.79
C PHE A 40 -9.95 -5.38 25.63
N ALA A 41 -9.34 -5.70 24.50
CA ALA A 41 -10.03 -6.25 23.32
C ALA A 41 -9.64 -7.72 23.06
N LYS A 42 -10.52 -8.48 22.41
CA LYS A 42 -10.26 -9.89 22.07
C LYS A 42 -9.23 -10.01 20.96
N ASP A 43 -8.29 -10.95 21.11
CA ASP A 43 -7.19 -11.11 20.18
C ASP A 43 -7.62 -11.56 18.77
N ASP A 44 -8.67 -12.40 18.65
CA ASP A 44 -9.22 -12.75 17.34
C ASP A 44 -9.79 -11.51 16.62
N GLU A 45 -10.50 -10.62 17.32
CA GLU A 45 -11.08 -9.40 16.75
C GLU A 45 -9.96 -8.41 16.35
N ARG A 46 -8.97 -8.21 17.22
CA ARG A 46 -7.78 -7.38 16.94
C ARG A 46 -7.00 -7.88 15.72
N LEU A 47 -6.90 -9.21 15.56
CA LEU A 47 -6.22 -9.84 14.42
C LEU A 47 -6.91 -9.50 13.10
N TRP A 48 -8.23 -9.67 13.04
CA TRP A 48 -8.99 -9.34 11.83
C TRP A 48 -8.98 -7.84 11.53
N GLN A 49 -9.07 -6.98 12.55
CA GLN A 49 -8.92 -5.54 12.38
C GLN A 49 -7.54 -5.17 11.81
N LEU A 50 -6.47 -5.85 12.23
CA LEU A 50 -5.14 -5.65 11.66
C LEU A 50 -5.09 -6.09 10.20
N PHE A 51 -5.68 -7.24 9.86
CA PHE A 51 -5.70 -7.75 8.49
C PHE A 51 -6.44 -6.81 7.55
N ASP A 52 -7.62 -6.35 7.93
CA ASP A 52 -8.43 -5.45 7.11
C ASP A 52 -7.71 -4.11 6.90
N ALA A 53 -7.14 -3.55 7.98
CA ALA A 53 -6.41 -2.29 7.92
C ALA A 53 -5.14 -2.41 7.07
N HIS A 54 -4.39 -3.51 7.22
CA HIS A 54 -3.17 -3.75 6.46
C HIS A 54 -3.46 -4.01 4.98
N TRP A 55 -4.51 -4.78 4.68
CA TRP A 55 -4.95 -5.03 3.30
C TRP A 55 -5.30 -3.74 2.59
N LYS A 56 -6.14 -2.90 3.21
CA LYS A 56 -6.51 -1.60 2.66
C LYS A 56 -5.27 -0.73 2.42
N TYR A 57 -4.40 -0.62 3.43
CA TYR A 57 -3.15 0.13 3.32
C TYR A 57 -2.30 -0.36 2.15
N GLN A 58 -2.11 -1.67 1.99
CA GLN A 58 -1.30 -2.25 0.93
C GLN A 58 -1.88 -1.93 -0.46
N MET A 59 -3.20 -1.97 -0.63
CA MET A 59 -3.84 -1.66 -1.91
C MET A 59 -3.73 -0.16 -2.26
N GLU A 60 -3.82 0.71 -1.26
CA GLU A 60 -3.80 2.16 -1.50
C GLU A 60 -2.37 2.74 -1.62
N SER A 61 -1.38 2.10 -0.98
CA SER A 61 0.04 2.47 -1.01
C SER A 61 0.81 1.82 -2.16
N SER A 62 0.33 0.71 -2.72
CA SER A 62 0.89 0.07 -3.90
C SER A 62 -0.19 -0.12 -4.99
N PRO A 63 -0.51 0.95 -5.74
CA PRO A 63 -1.56 0.94 -6.77
C PRO A 63 -1.40 -0.14 -7.85
N GLU A 64 -0.16 -0.48 -8.19
CA GLU A 64 0.20 -1.54 -9.13
C GLU A 64 -0.26 -2.91 -8.61
N SER A 65 -0.02 -3.16 -7.33
CA SER A 65 -0.50 -4.34 -6.61
C SER A 65 -2.03 -4.38 -6.53
N ALA A 66 -2.68 -3.24 -6.40
CA ALA A 66 -4.13 -3.14 -6.41
C ALA A 66 -4.70 -3.47 -7.79
N THR A 67 -4.13 -2.93 -8.87
CA THR A 67 -4.49 -3.29 -10.26
C THR A 67 -4.33 -4.79 -10.49
N TRP A 68 -3.21 -5.39 -10.07
CA TRP A 68 -2.97 -6.84 -10.20
C TRP A 68 -4.03 -7.72 -9.53
N ARG A 69 -4.61 -7.24 -8.44
CA ARG A 69 -5.61 -7.99 -7.66
C ARG A 69 -7.05 -7.57 -7.95
N GLY A 70 -7.28 -6.65 -8.90
CA GLY A 70 -8.59 -6.12 -9.22
C GLY A 70 -9.19 -5.23 -8.12
N TYR A 71 -8.37 -4.63 -7.26
CA TYR A 71 -8.84 -3.70 -6.24
C TYR A 71 -9.17 -2.34 -6.88
N PRO A 72 -10.41 -1.83 -6.70
CA PRO A 72 -10.90 -0.69 -7.48
C PRO A 72 -10.27 0.65 -7.08
N GLY A 73 -10.29 1.60 -8.03
CA GLY A 73 -9.94 3.01 -7.79
C GLY A 73 -8.45 3.33 -7.71
N GLN A 74 -7.57 2.39 -8.06
CA GLN A 74 -6.11 2.57 -8.02
C GLN A 74 -5.44 2.52 -9.40
N ASN A 75 -6.21 2.23 -10.46
CA ASN A 75 -5.68 1.94 -11.79
C ASN A 75 -4.98 3.13 -12.45
N GLY A 76 -5.39 4.37 -12.19
CA GLY A 76 -4.72 5.57 -12.70
C GLY A 76 -3.52 6.08 -11.87
N ARG A 77 -2.96 5.28 -10.95
CA ARG A 77 -1.90 5.73 -10.01
C ARG A 77 -0.63 4.87 -10.08
N TRP A 78 0.50 5.48 -9.73
CA TRP A 78 1.79 4.82 -9.48
C TRP A 78 2.18 4.94 -7.99
N SER A 79 2.97 4.00 -7.49
CA SER A 79 3.60 4.08 -6.18
C SER A 79 4.56 5.27 -6.11
N ASP A 80 4.66 5.93 -4.95
CA ASP A 80 5.70 6.92 -4.68
C ASP A 80 7.01 6.21 -4.34
N LEU A 81 7.96 6.21 -5.28
CA LEU A 81 9.28 5.59 -5.14
C LEU A 81 10.34 6.54 -4.57
N SER A 82 9.94 7.69 -4.01
CA SER A 82 10.87 8.60 -3.34
C SER A 82 11.48 7.95 -2.09
N LEU A 83 12.73 8.29 -1.77
CA LEU A 83 13.40 7.79 -0.55
C LEU A 83 12.61 8.13 0.72
N LYS A 84 11.86 9.24 0.73
CA LYS A 84 10.98 9.59 1.85
C LYS A 84 9.88 8.55 2.01
N ALA A 85 9.10 8.29 0.96
CA ALA A 85 8.01 7.31 1.00
C ALA A 85 8.51 5.89 1.31
N ILE A 86 9.66 5.49 0.75
CA ILE A 86 10.30 4.21 1.06
C ILE A 86 10.65 4.11 2.55
N ASN A 87 11.26 5.14 3.12
CA ASN A 87 11.64 5.15 4.54
C ASN A 87 10.41 5.19 5.47
N GLU A 88 9.35 5.90 5.07
CA GLU A 88 8.06 5.86 5.75
C GLU A 88 7.49 4.44 5.71
N GLY A 89 7.41 3.80 4.55
CA GLY A 89 6.97 2.41 4.40
C GLY A 89 7.77 1.43 5.26
N LYS A 90 9.11 1.57 5.32
CA LYS A 90 9.96 0.76 6.22
C LYS A 90 9.60 0.95 7.69
N ALA A 91 9.26 2.18 8.11
CA ALA A 91 8.79 2.45 9.47
C ALA A 91 7.40 1.85 9.73
N THR A 92 6.52 1.86 8.72
CA THR A 92 5.21 1.21 8.79
C THR A 92 5.34 -0.30 8.90
N ASP A 93 6.23 -0.95 8.14
CA ASP A 93 6.52 -2.38 8.24
C ASP A 93 6.93 -2.78 9.68
N ARG A 94 7.79 -2.00 10.32
CA ARG A 94 8.20 -2.22 11.72
C ARG A 94 7.04 -2.07 12.68
N LEU A 95 6.16 -1.09 12.46
CA LEU A 95 4.97 -0.90 13.28
C LEU A 95 3.96 -2.04 13.09
N THR A 96 3.76 -2.52 11.86
CA THR A 96 2.93 -3.69 11.55
C THR A 96 3.44 -4.92 12.28
N LEU A 97 4.76 -5.15 12.31
CA LEU A 97 5.37 -6.24 13.06
C LEU A 97 5.09 -6.11 14.57
N ASN A 98 5.24 -4.91 15.13
CA ASN A 98 4.91 -4.67 16.54
C ASN A 98 3.42 -4.91 16.83
N ALA A 99 2.53 -4.51 15.92
CA ALA A 99 1.09 -4.71 16.06
C ALA A 99 0.73 -6.20 16.08
N ILE A 100 1.22 -7.01 15.14
CA ILE A 100 0.97 -8.46 15.17
C ILE A 100 1.58 -9.12 16.41
N LEU A 101 2.79 -8.74 16.83
CA LEU A 101 3.42 -9.32 18.03
C LEU A 101 2.69 -8.96 19.34
N SER A 102 1.85 -7.92 19.33
CA SER A 102 1.02 -7.55 20.49
C SER A 102 -0.23 -8.43 20.65
N ILE A 103 -0.51 -9.33 19.69
CA ILE A 103 -1.64 -10.26 19.72
C ILE A 103 -1.15 -11.61 20.26
N SER A 104 -1.82 -12.14 21.29
CA SER A 104 -1.41 -13.40 21.89
C SER A 104 -1.91 -14.58 21.06
N ARG A 105 -1.00 -15.26 20.36
CA ARG A 105 -1.29 -16.50 19.63
C ARG A 105 -2.04 -17.54 20.48
N ALA A 106 -1.75 -17.62 21.78
CA ALA A 106 -2.38 -18.58 22.70
C ALA A 106 -3.87 -18.28 22.98
N LYS A 107 -4.30 -17.02 22.77
CA LYS A 107 -5.69 -16.59 22.95
C LYS A 107 -6.51 -16.68 21.66
N LEU A 108 -5.90 -17.08 20.54
CA LEU A 108 -6.56 -17.20 19.24
C LEU A 108 -7.26 -18.55 19.06
N THR A 109 -8.35 -18.53 18.30
CA THR A 109 -8.97 -19.75 17.76
C THR A 109 -7.97 -20.55 16.91
N LYS A 110 -8.18 -21.88 16.79
CA LYS A 110 -7.27 -22.76 16.03
C LYS A 110 -7.05 -22.29 14.58
N GLY A 111 -8.11 -21.81 13.91
CA GLY A 111 -8.00 -21.27 12.55
C GLY A 111 -7.16 -19.99 12.50
N ASN A 112 -7.37 -19.09 13.44
CA ASN A 112 -6.63 -17.83 13.49
C ASN A 112 -5.17 -17.98 13.94
N GLN A 113 -4.80 -19.07 14.61
CA GLN A 113 -3.39 -19.35 14.90
C GLN A 113 -2.55 -19.50 13.62
N LEU A 114 -3.07 -20.20 12.60
CA LEU A 114 -2.37 -20.32 11.32
C LEU A 114 -2.31 -18.98 10.59
N ASN A 115 -3.42 -18.23 10.54
CA ASN A 115 -3.46 -16.92 9.91
C ASN A 115 -2.47 -15.94 10.57
N TYR A 116 -2.42 -15.95 11.90
CA TYR A 116 -1.44 -15.21 12.69
C TYR A 116 -0.01 -15.61 12.33
N ASP A 117 0.30 -16.91 12.27
CA ASP A 117 1.65 -17.40 11.98
C ASP A 117 2.11 -16.98 10.57
N LEU A 118 1.22 -17.06 9.58
CA LEU A 118 1.50 -16.61 8.20
C LEU A 118 1.70 -15.09 8.13
N PHE A 119 0.82 -14.31 8.76
CA PHE A 119 0.94 -12.85 8.75
C PHE A 119 2.20 -12.39 9.49
N ARG A 120 2.48 -12.96 10.67
CA ARG A 120 3.70 -12.65 11.43
C ARG A 120 4.95 -12.93 10.61
N ARG A 121 5.02 -14.10 9.96
CA ARG A 121 6.15 -14.44 9.08
C ARG A 121 6.34 -13.41 7.96
N ASN A 122 5.25 -12.97 7.34
CA ASN A 122 5.32 -11.93 6.29
C ASN A 122 5.80 -10.58 6.85
N ALA A 123 5.33 -10.18 8.03
CA ALA A 123 5.77 -8.95 8.69
C ALA A 123 7.25 -9.01 9.13
N GLU A 124 7.70 -10.16 9.65
CA GLU A 124 9.11 -10.40 9.99
C GLU A 124 10.00 -10.28 8.75
N MET A 125 9.62 -10.92 7.64
CA MET A 125 10.36 -10.81 6.37
C MET A 125 10.38 -9.37 5.84
N ALA A 126 9.27 -8.62 5.97
CA ALA A 126 9.19 -7.22 5.55
C ALA A 126 10.13 -6.30 6.34
N VAL A 127 10.41 -6.61 7.61
CA VAL A 127 11.43 -5.90 8.39
C VAL A 127 12.82 -6.41 8.07
N GLU A 128 13.02 -7.72 7.92
CA GLU A 128 14.33 -8.30 7.65
C GLU A 128 14.92 -7.85 6.32
N LYS A 129 14.10 -7.76 5.26
CA LYS A 129 14.55 -7.29 3.93
C LYS A 129 15.18 -5.90 3.99
N GLN A 130 14.86 -5.08 5.01
CA GLN A 130 15.39 -3.71 5.14
C GLN A 130 16.92 -3.68 5.34
N LYS A 131 17.53 -4.81 5.74
CA LYS A 131 19.00 -4.97 5.80
C LYS A 131 19.66 -4.96 4.41
N PHE A 132 18.87 -5.23 3.37
CA PHE A 132 19.30 -5.29 1.97
C PHE A 132 18.57 -4.19 1.20
N PRO A 133 19.20 -3.02 0.96
CA PRO A 133 18.52 -1.86 0.40
C PRO A 133 18.25 -2.03 -1.11
N GLY A 134 17.22 -2.82 -1.42
CA GLY A 134 16.81 -3.15 -2.79
C GLY A 134 16.37 -1.94 -3.60
N GLU A 135 16.00 -0.83 -2.96
CA GLU A 135 15.69 0.43 -3.64
C GLU A 135 16.87 1.00 -4.46
N PHE A 136 18.11 0.57 -4.17
CA PHE A 136 19.28 0.95 -4.97
C PHE A 136 19.54 0.01 -6.16
N LEU A 137 18.83 -1.11 -6.25
CA LEU A 137 18.88 -2.04 -7.38
C LEU A 137 17.65 -1.82 -8.29
N VAL A 138 17.65 -0.69 -9.00
CA VAL A 138 16.50 -0.24 -9.81
C VAL A 138 16.25 -1.13 -11.05
N LEU A 139 17.26 -1.86 -11.49
CA LEU A 139 17.19 -2.74 -12.66
C LEU A 139 18.04 -3.99 -12.45
N ASN A 140 17.50 -5.13 -12.81
CA ASN A 140 18.24 -6.38 -12.97
C ASN A 140 17.67 -7.17 -14.18
N GLN A 141 18.16 -8.38 -14.40
CA GLN A 141 17.72 -9.22 -15.52
C GLN A 141 16.24 -9.66 -15.44
N MET A 142 15.68 -9.73 -14.22
CA MET A 142 14.33 -10.16 -13.90
C MET A 142 13.35 -9.03 -13.57
N ASP A 143 13.81 -7.93 -12.94
CA ASP A 143 12.98 -6.82 -12.44
C ASP A 143 13.47 -5.42 -12.90
N GLY A 144 12.61 -4.38 -12.83
CA GLY A 144 12.91 -3.00 -13.26
C GLY A 144 11.93 -2.38 -14.27
N LEU A 145 11.89 -1.04 -14.26
CA LEU A 145 10.89 -0.21 -14.97
C LEU A 145 10.67 -0.55 -16.46
N PRO A 146 11.70 -0.85 -17.29
CA PRO A 146 11.49 -1.14 -18.71
C PRO A 146 10.60 -2.35 -19.00
N ARG A 147 10.43 -3.26 -18.05
CA ARG A 147 9.51 -4.40 -18.16
C ARG A 147 8.29 -4.21 -17.27
N ASP A 148 8.46 -3.68 -16.06
CA ASP A 148 7.36 -3.58 -15.09
C ASP A 148 6.27 -2.60 -15.57
N VAL A 149 6.65 -1.47 -16.18
CA VAL A 149 5.70 -0.47 -16.67
C VAL A 149 4.88 -0.99 -17.87
N PRO A 150 5.48 -1.51 -18.97
CA PRO A 150 4.70 -2.09 -20.05
C PRO A 150 3.82 -3.25 -19.62
N SER A 151 4.31 -4.13 -18.75
CA SER A 151 3.52 -5.27 -18.23
C SER A 151 2.29 -4.79 -17.45
N MET A 152 2.45 -3.73 -16.66
CA MET A 152 1.35 -3.12 -15.91
C MET A 152 0.31 -2.47 -16.83
N LEU A 153 0.74 -1.80 -17.91
CA LEU A 153 -0.18 -1.21 -18.87
C LEU A 153 -0.92 -2.28 -19.70
N GLU A 154 -0.24 -3.35 -20.09
CA GLU A 154 -0.84 -4.45 -20.87
C GLU A 154 -1.95 -5.18 -20.10
N MET A 155 -1.80 -5.30 -18.78
CA MET A 155 -2.74 -6.03 -17.94
C MET A 155 -3.96 -5.21 -17.49
N MET A 156 -3.94 -3.89 -17.67
CA MET A 156 -5.02 -3.02 -17.21
C MET A 156 -6.31 -3.28 -18.01
N PRO A 157 -7.50 -3.08 -17.39
CA PRO A 157 -8.76 -3.09 -18.12
C PRO A 157 -8.76 -2.06 -19.26
N ALA A 158 -9.52 -2.34 -20.31
CA ALA A 158 -9.70 -1.46 -21.47
C ALA A 158 -11.10 -1.64 -22.08
N GLU A 159 -12.13 -1.72 -21.23
CA GLU A 159 -13.50 -2.04 -21.64
C GLU A 159 -14.37 -0.79 -21.83
N ASN A 160 -14.04 0.30 -21.12
CA ASN A 160 -14.83 1.52 -21.13
C ASN A 160 -13.94 2.78 -21.08
N VAL A 161 -14.55 3.96 -21.25
CA VAL A 161 -13.83 5.25 -21.29
C VAL A 161 -13.00 5.50 -20.03
N ALA A 162 -13.52 5.16 -18.84
CA ALA A 162 -12.80 5.36 -17.59
C ALA A 162 -11.53 4.49 -17.50
N ASP A 163 -11.58 3.27 -18.02
CA ASP A 163 -10.40 2.40 -18.06
C ASP A 163 -9.28 2.99 -18.94
N TYR A 164 -9.65 3.58 -20.08
CA TYR A 164 -8.69 4.29 -20.95
C TYR A 164 -8.17 5.57 -20.30
N GLU A 165 -8.98 6.30 -19.54
CA GLU A 165 -8.54 7.46 -18.76
C GLU A 165 -7.53 7.07 -17.66
N ASP A 166 -7.74 5.93 -16.99
CA ASP A 166 -6.80 5.38 -16.02
C ASP A 166 -5.47 4.95 -16.69
N LEU A 167 -5.53 4.28 -17.85
CA LEU A 167 -4.35 3.94 -18.66
C LEU A 167 -3.54 5.18 -19.04
N LEU A 168 -4.21 6.22 -19.55
CA LEU A 168 -3.57 7.48 -19.91
C LEU A 168 -2.98 8.21 -18.71
N SER A 169 -3.58 8.09 -17.53
CA SER A 169 -3.04 8.68 -16.30
C SER A 169 -1.73 8.05 -15.84
N ARG A 170 -1.43 6.83 -16.28
CA ARG A 170 -0.17 6.13 -16.00
C ARG A 170 0.92 6.37 -17.06
N LEU A 171 0.60 6.97 -18.20
CA LEU A 171 1.54 7.33 -19.27
C LEU A 171 2.10 8.74 -19.09
#